data_AF-A0A091C0F2-F1
#
_entry.id   AF-A0A091C0F2-F1
#
_cell.length_a   1.000
_cell.length_b   1.000
_cell.length_c   1.000
_cell.angle_alpha   90.00
_cell.angle_beta   90.00
_cell.angle_gamma   90.00
#
_symmetry.space_group_name_H-M   'P 1'
#
loop_
_entity.id
_entity.type
_entity.pdbx_description
1 polymer ?
#
loop_
_entity_poly.entity_id
_entity_poly.type
_entity_poly.pdbx_seq_one_letter_code
_entity_poly.pdbx_strand_id
1 'polypeptide(L)' 'MKLTIRQIAEIAGVSVTTVSQILNHKGGRFSTETRQRVLEIVEKYQYKPDFFASNLVTRQFQNN' A
#
# COMPACT_ATOMS: atom_id res chain seq x y z
N MET A 1 8.35 -15.07 -5.47
CA MET A 1 7.09 -14.32 -5.72
C MET A 1 7.16 -13.01 -4.95
N LYS A 2 7.06 -11.85 -5.61
CA LYS A 2 7.12 -10.54 -4.94
C LYS A 2 5.71 -10.23 -4.42
N LEU A 3 5.55 -10.01 -3.11
CA LEU A 3 4.26 -9.63 -2.54
C LEU A 3 3.83 -8.28 -3.14
N THR A 4 2.59 -8.17 -3.60
CA THR A 4 2.07 -6.92 -4.16
C THR A 4 1.29 -6.12 -3.12
N ILE A 5 1.15 -4.81 -3.32
CA ILE A 5 0.31 -3.95 -2.46
C ILE A 5 -1.15 -4.46 -2.35
N ARG A 6 -1.63 -5.14 -3.39
CA ARG A 6 -2.98 -5.71 -3.45
C ARG A 6 -3.12 -6.89 -2.49
N GLN A 7 -2.12 -7.77 -2.45
CA GLN A 7 -2.07 -8.86 -1.47
C GLN A 7 -1.92 -8.35 -0.04
N ILE A 8 -1.13 -7.29 0.19
CA ILE A 8 -1.03 -6.65 1.51
C ILE A 8 -2.39 -6.15 1.96
N ALA A 9 -3.15 -5.53 1.06
CA ALA A 9 -4.49 -5.02 1.34
C ALA A 9 -5.45 -6.16 1.71
N GLU A 10 -5.42 -7.27 0.98
CA GLU A 10 -6.23 -8.47 1.28
C GLU A 10 -5.87 -9.08 2.64
N ILE A 11 -4.58 -9.24 2.96
CA ILE A 11 -4.11 -9.79 4.25
C ILE A 11 -4.48 -8.86 5.41
N ALA A 12 -4.36 -7.55 5.21
CA ALA A 12 -4.67 -6.54 6.21
C ALA A 12 -6.19 -6.30 6.39
N GLY A 13 -7.02 -6.80 5.47
CA GLY A 13 -8.46 -6.56 5.44
C GLY A 13 -8.82 -5.11 5.14
N VAL A 14 -8.01 -4.41 4.33
CA VAL A 14 -8.22 -3.01 3.96
C VAL A 14 -8.15 -2.81 2.44
N SER A 15 -8.46 -1.61 1.96
CA SER A 15 -8.33 -1.31 0.53
C SER A 15 -6.87 -1.07 0.12
N VAL A 16 -6.55 -1.31 -1.15
CA VAL A 16 -5.24 -0.96 -1.74
C VAL A 16 -4.92 0.52 -1.52
N THR A 17 -5.94 1.37 -1.62
CA THR A 17 -5.84 2.81 -1.34
C THR A 17 -5.46 3.09 0.11
N THR A 18 -6.00 2.33 1.07
CA THR A 18 -5.65 2.43 2.49
C THR A 18 -4.18 2.11 2.71
N VAL A 19 -3.71 0.99 2.17
CA VAL A 19 -2.29 0.60 2.26
C VAL A 19 -1.40 1.66 1.61
N SER A 20 -1.78 2.13 0.42
CA SER A 20 -1.04 3.19 -0.29
C SER A 20 -0.97 4.47 0.53
N GLN A 21 -2.08 4.92 1.12
CA GLN A 21 -2.08 6.12 1.97
C GLN A 21 -1.23 5.93 3.22
N ILE A 22 -1.26 4.77 3.87
CA ILE A 22 -0.42 4.47 5.04
C ILE A 22 1.07 4.49 4.67
N LEU A 23 1.45 3.83 3.57
CA LEU A 23 2.82 3.79 3.07
C LEU A 23 3.33 5.16 2.58
N ASN A 24 2.45 6.00 2.04
CA ASN A 24 2.78 7.36 1.59
C ASN A 24 2.67 8.42 2.71
N HIS A 25 2.72 8.01 3.99
CA HIS A 25 2.60 8.90 5.16
C HIS A 25 1.30 9.73 5.22
N LYS A 26 0.29 9.41 4.40
CA LYS A 26 -1.05 10.03 4.36
C LYS A 26 -2.10 9.24 5.16
N GLY A 27 -1.65 8.23 5.90
CA GLY A 27 -2.50 7.34 6.72
C GLY A 27 -2.94 7.92 8.07
N GLY A 28 -2.63 9.19 8.36
CA GLY A 28 -2.95 9.86 9.63
C GLY A 28 -4.44 9.86 10.01
N ARG A 29 -5.33 9.60 9.04
CA ARG A 29 -6.78 9.47 9.22
C ARG A 29 -7.26 8.10 9.72
N PHE A 30 -6.41 7.07 9.64
CA PHE A 30 -6.79 5.71 10.02
C PHE A 30 -6.44 5.42 11.48
N SER A 31 -7.15 4.50 12.12
CA SER A 31 -6.82 4.06 13.49
C SER A 31 -5.40 3.53 13.58
N THR A 32 -4.77 3.70 14.75
CA THR A 32 -3.42 3.20 15.02
C THR A 32 -3.33 1.69 14.77
N GLU A 33 -4.36 0.94 15.15
CA GLU A 33 -4.46 -0.50 14.89
C GLU A 33 -4.33 -0.84 13.39
N THR A 34 -5.06 -0.11 12.53
CA THR A 34 -5.02 -0.34 11.09
C THR A 34 -3.66 -0.02 10.49
N ARG A 35 -3.02 1.06 10.95
CA ARG A 35 -1.67 1.43 10.51
C ARG A 35 -0.66 0.36 10.92
N GLN A 36 -0.75 -0.09 12.17
CA GLN A 36 0.17 -1.07 12.74
C GLN A 36 0.05 -2.41 12.02
N ARG A 37 -1.18 -2.92 11.82
CA ARG A 37 -1.42 -4.14 11.04
C ARG A 37 -0.79 -4.08 9.65
N VAL A 38 -0.96 -2.97 8.93
CA VAL A 38 -0.37 -2.78 7.60
C VAL A 38 1.16 -2.74 7.67
N LEU A 39 1.73 -2.00 8.62
CA LEU A 39 3.18 -1.89 8.81
C LEU A 39 3.81 -3.24 9.17
N GLU A 40 3.19 -4.02 10.05
CA GLU A 40 3.64 -5.36 10.43
C GLU A 40 3.67 -6.32 9.23
N ILE A 41 2.64 -6.28 8.39
CA ILE A 41 2.59 -7.11 7.17
C ILE A 41 3.69 -6.66 6.20
N VAL A 42 3.83 -5.35 5.98
CA VAL A 42 4.86 -4.78 5.10
C VAL A 42 6.27 -5.20 5.55
N GLU A 43 6.54 -5.14 6.86
CA GLU A 43 7.81 -5.56 7.45
C GLU A 43 8.03 -7.07 7.34
N LYS A 44 7.02 -7.88 7.72
CA LYS A 44 7.05 -9.35 7.68
C LYS A 44 7.37 -9.88 6.28
N TYR A 45 6.85 -9.25 5.25
CA TYR A 45 7.08 -9.65 3.85
C TYR A 45 8.17 -8.84 3.16
N GLN A 46 8.90 -7.99 3.90
CA GLN A 46 9.91 -7.07 3.38
C GLN A 46 9.45 -6.30 2.12
N TYR A 47 8.17 -5.91 2.11
CA TYR A 47 7.61 -5.16 1.00
C TYR A 47 8.26 -3.77 0.96
N LYS A 48 9.08 -3.54 -0.05
CA LYS A 48 9.62 -2.22 -0.34
C LYS A 48 8.74 -1.55 -1.39
N PRO A 49 8.07 -0.42 -1.07
CA PRO A 49 7.41 0.36 -2.09
C PRO A 49 8.48 0.81 -3.08
N ASP A 50 8.43 0.26 -4.30
CA ASP A 50 9.20 0.76 -5.43
C ASP A 50 8.68 2.17 -5.72
N PHE A 51 9.37 3.20 -5.24
CA PHE A 51 9.00 4.60 -5.49
C PHE A 51 8.82 4.89 -7.00
N PHE A 52 9.52 4.16 -7.86
CA PHE A 52 9.42 4.25 -9.31
C PHE A 52 8.16 3.60 -9.91
N ALA A 53 7.57 2.58 -9.25
CA ALA A 53 6.35 1.91 -9.74
C ALA A 53 5.09 2.80 -9.59
N SER A 54 5.12 3.76 -8.67
CA SER A 54 4.01 4.70 -8.41
C SER A 54 3.73 5.63 -9.61
N ASN A 55 4.75 5.94 -10.42
CA ASN A 55 4.60 6.81 -11.59
C ASN A 55 4.01 6.08 -12.81
N LEU A 56 4.02 4.74 -12.84
CA LEU A 56 3.49 3.98 -13.98
C LEU A 56 1.96 3.85 -13.91
N VAL A 57 1.39 3.63 -12.71
CA VAL A 57 -0.07 3.50 -12.51
C VAL A 57 -0.79 4.83 -12.79
N THR A 58 -0.14 5.96 -12.53
CA THR A 58 -0.73 7.29 -12.76
C THR A 58 -0.88 7.63 -14.26
N ARG A 59 -0.22 6.89 -15.17
CA ARG A 59 -0.36 7.11 -16.63
C ARG A 59 -1.41 6.24 -17.32
N GLN A 60 -2.03 5.27 -16.64
CA GLN A 60 -3.02 4.41 -17.28
C GLN A 60 -4.47 4.95 -17.19
N PHE A 61 -4.65 6.15 -16.62
CA PHE A 61 -5.93 6.88 -16.62
C PHE A 61 -5.85 8.23 -17.38
N GLN A 62 -5.03 8.30 -18.43
CA GLN A 62 -5.17 9.33 -19.47
C GLN A 62 -5.34 8.63 -20.81
N ASN A 63 -6.60 8.28 -21.09
CA ASN A 63 -7.06 7.94 -22.43
C ASN A 63 -7.59 9.24 -23.06
N ASN A 64 -6.79 9.86 -23.93
CA ASN A 64 -7.28 10.60 -25.11
C ASN A 64 -6.12 10.78 -26.10
#